data_AF-A0A1I8JDE8-F1
#
_entry.id   AF-A0A1I8JDE8-F1
#
_cell.length_a   1.000
_cell.length_b   1.000
_cell.length_c   1.000
_cell.angle_alpha   90.00
_cell.angle_beta   90.00
_cell.angle_gamma   90.00
#
_symmetry.space_group_name_H-M   'P 1'
#
loop_
_entity.id
_entity.type
_entity.pdbx_description
1 polymer ?
#
loop_
_entity_poly.entity_id
_entity_poly.type
_entity_poly.pdbx_seq_one_letter_code
_entity_poly.pdbx_strand_id
1 'polypeptide(L)'
;SNISAEDKAKFGQYCQKPTGRIWFARCVEAQRGRAERVEEDCFFAIVQALAIALYECNEADDWRTASTLMNMCFTYYYSTTNQSGQVHKLYLYNFVKDQPIWQSLRFWNAAFINSIHIDKQSRDGYEVVRRDGAQHTGHMTMGQLNTFISNMKSFDLSREMIREFVRKQCEFLHLPSDQRKMLLQAVDKKPL
;
A
#
# COMPACT_ATOMS: atom_id res chain seq x y z
N SER A 1 5.99 -17.00 21.78
CA SER A 1 7.26 -16.36 22.18
C SER A 1 7.02 -14.89 22.44
N ASN A 2 7.36 -14.38 23.63
CA ASN A 2 7.03 -13.01 24.02
C ASN A 2 8.21 -12.08 23.65
N ILE A 3 8.00 -11.13 22.72
CA ILE A 3 9.01 -10.16 22.30
C ILE A 3 9.25 -9.17 23.43
N SER A 4 10.48 -9.05 23.94
CA SER A 4 10.78 -8.19 25.08
C SER A 4 10.67 -6.70 24.73
N ALA A 5 10.51 -5.84 25.74
CA ALA A 5 10.55 -4.39 25.53
C ALA A 5 11.90 -3.92 24.94
N GLU A 6 12.99 -4.60 25.31
CA GLU A 6 14.33 -4.35 24.78
C GLU A 6 14.41 -4.70 23.29
N ASP A 7 13.83 -5.82 22.87
CA ASP A 7 13.78 -6.21 21.45
C ASP A 7 12.98 -5.21 20.61
N LYS A 8 11.87 -4.70 21.15
CA LYS A 8 11.08 -3.64 20.49
C LYS A 8 11.87 -2.35 20.34
N ALA A 9 12.63 -1.95 21.37
CA ALA A 9 13.48 -0.76 21.31
C ALA A 9 14.61 -0.92 20.28
N LYS A 10 15.27 -2.09 20.26
CA LYS A 10 16.30 -2.44 19.26
C LYS A 10 15.74 -2.41 17.85
N PHE A 11 14.53 -2.94 17.63
CA PHE A 11 13.86 -2.87 16.34
C PHE A 11 13.64 -1.43 15.88
N GLY A 12 13.16 -0.54 16.77
CA GLY A 12 13.03 0.89 16.46
C GLY A 12 14.34 1.53 16.00
N GLN A 13 15.43 1.31 16.75
CA GLN A 13 16.77 1.79 16.37
C GLN A 13 17.23 1.23 15.01
N TYR A 14 16.84 -0.01 14.69
CA TYR A 14 17.15 -0.61 13.41
C TYR A 14 16.38 0.05 12.26
N CYS A 15 15.09 0.36 12.46
CA CYS A 15 14.24 1.04 11.48
C CYS A 15 14.66 2.50 11.18
N GLN A 16 15.42 3.15 12.05
CA GLN A 16 16.02 4.45 11.73
C GLN A 16 16.96 4.37 10.51
N LYS A 17 17.52 3.18 10.22
CA LYS A 17 18.39 2.94 9.08
C LYS A 17 17.60 2.39 7.88
N PRO A 18 17.93 2.79 6.64
CA PRO A 18 17.29 2.23 5.44
C PRO A 18 17.36 0.71 5.37
N THR A 19 18.50 0.13 5.75
CA THR A 19 18.68 -1.34 5.77
C THR A 19 17.70 -2.04 6.69
N GLY A 20 17.33 -1.42 7.82
CA GLY A 20 16.39 -2.02 8.76
C GLY A 20 14.95 -1.99 8.29
N ARG A 21 14.52 -0.87 7.71
CA ARG A 21 13.17 -0.78 7.10
C ARG A 21 13.03 -1.75 5.93
N ILE A 22 14.03 -1.79 5.04
CA ILE A 22 14.04 -2.71 3.89
C ILE A 22 14.03 -4.16 4.36
N TRP A 23 14.83 -4.50 5.38
CA TRP A 23 14.86 -5.85 5.93
C TRP A 23 13.49 -6.26 6.46
N PHE A 24 12.83 -5.42 7.25
CA PHE A 24 11.51 -5.70 7.77
C PHE A 24 10.48 -5.88 6.65
N ALA A 25 10.45 -4.97 5.68
CA ALA A 25 9.54 -5.05 4.53
C ALA A 25 9.74 -6.36 3.73
N ARG A 26 10.99 -6.77 3.49
CA ARG A 26 11.30 -8.05 2.83
C ARG A 26 10.86 -9.26 3.66
N CYS A 27 11.05 -9.23 4.97
CA CYS A 27 10.63 -10.32 5.85
C CYS A 27 9.12 -10.53 5.81
N VAL A 28 8.35 -9.45 5.85
CA VAL A 28 6.88 -9.52 5.76
C VAL A 28 6.47 -9.97 4.34
N GLU A 29 7.03 -9.35 3.29
CA GLU A 29 6.72 -9.68 1.90
C GLU A 29 7.04 -11.13 1.53
N ALA A 30 8.13 -11.70 2.06
CA ALA A 30 8.51 -13.09 1.82
C ALA A 30 7.50 -14.12 2.35
N GLN A 31 6.60 -13.72 3.25
CA GLN A 31 5.52 -14.59 3.74
C GLN A 31 4.28 -14.56 2.84
N ARG A 32 4.24 -13.69 1.82
CA ARG A 32 3.07 -13.55 0.95
C ARG A 32 2.85 -14.84 0.16
N GLY A 33 1.58 -15.25 0.06
CA GLY A 33 1.19 -16.50 -0.60
C GLY A 33 1.46 -17.77 0.21
N ARG A 34 2.10 -17.68 1.38
CA ARG A 34 2.29 -18.83 2.30
C ARG A 34 1.17 -18.92 3.34
N ALA A 35 0.95 -17.82 4.07
CA ALA A 35 -0.08 -17.73 5.09
C ALA A 35 -0.55 -16.28 5.23
N GLU A 36 -1.70 -15.96 4.64
CA GLU A 36 -2.30 -14.61 4.75
C GLU A 36 -3.03 -14.42 6.08
N ARG A 37 -3.56 -15.51 6.65
CA ARG A 37 -4.13 -15.53 8.00
C ARG A 37 -3.02 -15.69 9.03
N VAL A 38 -2.97 -14.79 10.00
CA VAL A 38 -2.02 -14.78 11.10
C VAL A 38 -2.76 -15.01 12.43
N GLU A 39 -2.10 -15.64 13.39
CA GLU A 39 -2.61 -15.72 14.77
C GLU A 39 -2.65 -14.33 15.43
N GLU A 40 -3.57 -14.12 16.36
CA GLU A 40 -3.85 -12.82 16.95
C GLU A 40 -2.62 -12.15 17.58
N ASP A 41 -1.85 -12.88 18.40
CA ASP A 41 -0.64 -12.36 19.04
C ASP A 41 0.41 -11.91 18.02
N CYS A 42 0.61 -12.72 16.98
CA CYS A 42 1.54 -12.41 15.90
C CYS A 42 1.03 -11.24 15.04
N PHE A 43 -0.27 -11.17 14.79
CA PHE A 43 -0.90 -10.06 14.07
C PHE A 43 -0.64 -8.73 14.78
N PHE A 44 -0.90 -8.64 16.10
CA PHE A 44 -0.66 -7.40 16.84
C PHE A 44 0.83 -7.06 16.99
N ALA A 45 1.71 -8.06 17.04
CA ALA A 45 3.15 -7.81 16.96
C ALA A 45 3.54 -7.19 15.61
N ILE A 46 2.96 -7.67 14.50
CA ILE A 46 3.18 -7.10 13.16
C ILE A 46 2.62 -5.68 13.08
N VAL A 47 1.44 -5.40 13.65
CA VAL A 47 0.87 -4.04 13.72
C VAL A 47 1.83 -3.07 14.41
N GLN A 48 2.38 -3.46 15.57
CA GLN A 48 3.33 -2.62 16.30
C GLN A 48 4.61 -2.37 15.50
N ALA A 49 5.17 -3.42 14.89
CA ALA A 49 6.35 -3.30 14.04
C ALA A 49 6.09 -2.43 12.79
N LEU A 50 4.92 -2.56 12.18
CA LEU A 50 4.49 -1.73 11.05
C LEU A 50 4.41 -0.26 11.42
N ALA A 51 3.80 0.08 12.56
CA ALA A 51 3.69 1.47 13.01
C ALA A 51 5.08 2.13 13.14
N ILE A 52 6.03 1.44 13.75
CA ILE A 52 7.42 1.92 13.88
C ILE A 52 8.08 2.07 12.51
N ALA A 53 7.99 1.04 11.66
CA ALA A 53 8.64 1.07 10.34
C ALA A 53 8.04 2.15 9.42
N LEU A 54 6.72 2.36 9.47
CA LEU A 54 6.02 3.38 8.68
C LEU A 54 6.34 4.79 9.18
N TYR A 55 6.44 4.99 10.50
CA TYR A 55 6.91 6.25 11.08
C TYR A 55 8.32 6.59 10.58
N GLU A 56 9.26 5.64 10.69
CA GLU A 56 10.63 5.85 10.23
C GLU A 56 10.73 6.00 8.69
N CYS A 57 9.84 5.37 7.93
CA CYS A 57 9.75 5.64 6.49
C CYS A 57 9.30 7.07 6.22
N ASN A 58 8.36 7.60 7.02
CA ASN A 58 7.87 8.96 6.88
C ASN A 58 8.96 9.99 7.18
N GLU A 59 9.67 9.82 8.29
CA GLU A 59 10.73 10.74 8.71
C GLU A 59 11.90 10.77 7.70
N ALA A 60 12.16 9.65 7.03
CA ALA A 60 13.28 9.51 6.09
C ALA A 60 12.89 9.67 4.61
N ASP A 61 11.65 10.05 4.29
CA ASP A 61 11.12 10.09 2.92
C ASP A 61 11.29 8.75 2.14
N ASP A 62 11.24 7.60 2.84
CA ASP A 62 11.45 6.26 2.27
C ASP A 62 10.15 5.66 1.69
N TRP A 63 9.70 6.27 0.60
CA TRP A 63 8.42 5.94 -0.03
C TRP A 63 8.37 4.55 -0.63
N ARG A 64 9.50 4.04 -1.11
CA ARG A 64 9.57 2.72 -1.73
C ARG A 64 9.28 1.64 -0.70
N THR A 65 9.96 1.70 0.45
CA THR A 65 9.75 0.73 1.52
C THR A 65 8.35 0.85 2.11
N ALA A 66 7.87 2.07 2.34
CA ALA A 66 6.50 2.31 2.78
C ALA A 66 5.45 1.75 1.81
N SER A 67 5.68 1.85 0.49
CA SER A 67 4.76 1.31 -0.51
C SER A 67 4.68 -0.22 -0.46
N THR A 68 5.79 -0.90 -0.21
CA THR A 68 5.79 -2.35 0.02
C THR A 68 5.00 -2.70 1.28
N LEU A 69 5.26 -2.00 2.39
CA LEU A 69 4.55 -2.20 3.65
C LEU A 69 3.04 -1.93 3.53
N MET A 70 2.65 -0.88 2.79
CA MET A 70 1.24 -0.57 2.49
C MET A 70 0.54 -1.75 1.82
N ASN A 71 1.15 -2.38 0.83
CA ASN A 71 0.57 -3.55 0.16
C ASN A 71 0.40 -4.73 1.13
N MET A 72 1.34 -4.91 2.06
CA MET A 72 1.25 -5.95 3.09
C MET A 72 0.11 -5.67 4.07
N CYS A 73 -0.20 -4.40 4.33
CA CYS A 73 -1.31 -4.01 5.20
C CYS A 73 -2.68 -4.50 4.69
N PHE A 74 -2.84 -4.64 3.36
CA PHE A 74 -4.04 -5.19 2.73
C PHE A 74 -4.00 -6.71 2.55
N THR A 75 -2.85 -7.35 2.77
CA THR A 75 -2.65 -8.78 2.51
C THR A 75 -2.95 -9.62 3.76
N TYR A 76 -2.38 -9.26 4.90
CA TYR A 76 -2.49 -10.08 6.10
C TYR A 76 -3.70 -9.70 6.96
N TYR A 77 -4.33 -10.72 7.52
CA TYR A 77 -5.48 -10.58 8.41
C TYR A 77 -5.44 -11.57 9.57
N TYR A 78 -6.16 -11.28 10.63
CA TYR A 78 -6.58 -12.28 11.60
C TYR A 78 -8.10 -12.41 11.60
N SER A 79 -8.60 -13.54 12.12
CA SER A 79 -10.04 -13.83 12.18
C SER A 79 -10.51 -13.75 13.61
N THR A 80 -11.57 -12.97 13.83
CA THR A 80 -12.27 -12.87 15.11
C THR A 80 -13.71 -13.31 14.96
N THR A 81 -14.31 -13.85 16.02
CA THR A 81 -15.70 -14.30 16.01
C THR A 81 -16.53 -13.31 16.82
N ASN A 82 -17.60 -12.79 16.23
CA ASN A 82 -18.50 -11.88 16.95
C ASN A 82 -19.44 -12.65 17.90
N GLN A 83 -20.24 -11.92 18.69
CA GLN A 83 -21.18 -12.50 19.65
C GLN A 83 -22.25 -13.41 19.00
N SER A 84 -22.50 -13.27 17.69
CA SER A 84 -23.43 -14.10 16.92
C SER A 84 -22.76 -15.32 16.26
N GLY A 85 -21.49 -15.62 16.57
CA GLY A 85 -20.75 -16.74 15.99
C GLY A 85 -20.25 -16.53 14.56
N GLN A 86 -20.41 -15.32 14.00
CA GLN A 86 -19.94 -14.99 12.67
C GLN A 86 -18.45 -14.62 12.69
N VAL A 87 -17.68 -15.23 11.80
CA VAL A 87 -16.24 -14.95 11.65
C VAL A 87 -16.03 -13.72 10.77
N HIS A 88 -15.27 -12.75 11.29
CA HIS A 88 -14.88 -11.52 10.60
C HIS A 88 -13.37 -11.48 10.39
N LYS A 89 -12.94 -10.99 9.22
CA LYS A 89 -11.52 -10.75 8.93
C LYS A 89 -11.16 -9.32 9.28
N LEU A 90 -10.11 -9.15 10.07
CA LEU A 90 -9.53 -7.85 10.40
C LEU A 90 -8.14 -7.78 9.78
N TYR A 91 -7.95 -6.84 8.86
CA TYR A 91 -6.71 -6.68 8.11
C TYR A 91 -5.78 -5.69 8.81
N LEU A 92 -4.48 -5.81 8.56
CA LEU A 92 -3.48 -4.91 9.16
C LEU A 92 -3.79 -3.43 8.89
N TYR A 93 -4.29 -3.08 7.70
CA TYR A 93 -4.62 -1.69 7.34
C TYR A 93 -5.63 -1.07 8.32
N ASN A 94 -6.54 -1.86 8.91
CA ASN A 94 -7.52 -1.38 9.86
C ASN A 94 -6.87 -0.78 11.12
N PHE A 95 -5.65 -1.19 11.46
CA PHE A 95 -4.94 -0.80 12.69
C PHE A 95 -3.81 0.20 12.46
N VAL A 96 -3.45 0.48 11.20
CA VAL A 96 -2.41 1.45 10.86
C VAL A 96 -2.93 2.61 10.03
N LYS A 97 -4.25 2.76 9.90
CA LYS A 97 -4.87 3.81 9.08
C LYS A 97 -4.60 5.24 9.53
N ASP A 98 -4.25 5.43 10.81
CA ASP A 98 -3.95 6.74 11.38
C ASP A 98 -2.48 7.13 11.25
N GLN A 99 -1.65 6.32 10.57
CA GLN A 99 -0.23 6.65 10.37
C GLN A 99 -0.07 7.90 9.49
N PRO A 100 0.76 8.89 9.89
CA PRO A 100 0.88 10.18 9.19
C PRO A 100 1.29 10.08 7.72
N ILE A 101 2.05 9.04 7.36
CA ILE A 101 2.54 8.82 5.99
C ILE A 101 1.42 8.73 4.96
N TRP A 102 0.23 8.25 5.35
CA TRP A 102 -0.93 8.18 4.46
C TRP A 102 -1.49 9.56 4.10
N GLN A 103 -1.23 10.59 4.90
CA GLN A 103 -1.63 11.97 4.59
C GLN A 103 -0.62 12.69 3.69
N SER A 104 0.48 12.03 3.30
CA SER A 104 1.49 12.59 2.41
C SER A 104 1.16 12.36 0.94
N LEU A 105 0.80 13.43 0.23
CA LEU A 105 0.63 13.35 -1.24
C LEU A 105 1.95 12.97 -1.95
N ARG A 106 3.10 13.31 -1.36
CA ARG A 106 4.43 12.91 -1.86
C ARG A 106 4.57 11.39 -1.86
N PHE A 107 4.15 10.73 -0.78
CA PHE A 107 4.14 9.27 -0.68
C PHE A 107 3.28 8.65 -1.80
N TRP A 108 2.03 9.07 -1.94
CA TRP A 108 1.12 8.48 -2.95
C TRP A 108 1.62 8.66 -4.38
N ASN A 109 2.15 9.85 -4.71
CA ASN A 109 2.73 10.10 -6.02
C ASN A 109 3.94 9.19 -6.27
N ALA A 110 4.86 9.08 -5.31
CA ALA A 110 6.05 8.24 -5.43
C ALA A 110 5.70 6.75 -5.53
N ALA A 111 4.78 6.27 -4.69
CA ALA A 111 4.30 4.90 -4.71
C ALA A 111 3.64 4.54 -6.05
N PHE A 112 2.83 5.44 -6.61
CA PHE A 112 2.21 5.24 -7.91
C PHE A 112 3.23 5.18 -9.05
N ILE A 113 4.15 6.14 -9.11
CA ILE A 113 5.22 6.15 -10.13
C ILE A 113 6.06 4.88 -10.05
N ASN A 114 6.40 4.44 -8.83
CA ASN A 114 7.13 3.19 -8.63
C ASN A 114 6.33 1.96 -9.13
N SER A 115 5.01 1.93 -8.91
CA SER A 115 4.16 0.84 -9.40
C SER A 115 4.13 0.74 -10.93
N ILE A 116 4.18 1.88 -11.63
CA ILE A 116 4.28 1.90 -13.10
C ILE A 116 5.64 1.38 -13.56
N HIS A 117 6.73 1.77 -12.89
CA HIS A 117 8.07 1.33 -13.27
C HIS A 117 8.26 -0.19 -13.10
N ILE A 118 7.74 -0.76 -12.02
CA ILE A 118 7.79 -2.21 -11.79
C ILE A 118 7.05 -2.96 -12.90
N ASP A 119 5.88 -2.47 -13.30
CA ASP A 119 5.12 -3.09 -14.39
C ASP A 119 5.85 -3.02 -15.73
N LYS A 120 6.42 -1.85 -16.08
CA LYS A 120 7.25 -1.69 -17.29
C LYS A 120 8.45 -2.64 -17.30
N GLN A 121 9.19 -2.74 -16.19
CA GLN A 121 10.34 -3.65 -16.09
C GLN A 121 9.95 -5.13 -16.21
N SER A 122 8.79 -5.51 -15.66
CA SER A 122 8.24 -6.86 -15.83
C SER A 122 7.94 -7.14 -17.31
N ARG A 123 7.41 -6.15 -18.04
CA ARG A 123 7.09 -6.27 -19.47
C ARG A 123 8.31 -6.28 -20.37
N ASP A 124 9.32 -5.46 -20.11
CA ASP A 124 10.57 -5.46 -20.91
C ASP A 124 11.27 -6.84 -20.87
N GLY A 125 11.06 -7.62 -19.81
CA GLY A 125 11.50 -9.03 -19.74
C GLY A 125 10.68 -10.01 -20.60
N TYR A 126 9.45 -9.65 -20.99
CA TYR A 126 8.50 -10.46 -21.79
C TYR A 126 8.24 -9.90 -23.21
N GLU A 127 8.61 -8.64 -23.50
CA GLU A 127 8.35 -7.91 -24.75
C GLU A 127 9.30 -8.23 -25.92
N VAL A 128 9.88 -9.45 -25.96
CA VAL A 128 10.35 -10.02 -27.25
C VAL A 128 9.16 -10.50 -28.10
N VAL A 129 7.95 -10.61 -27.53
CA VAL A 129 6.78 -11.19 -28.20
C VAL A 129 5.51 -10.39 -27.89
N ARG A 130 5.25 -9.27 -28.59
CA ARG A 130 3.92 -8.86 -29.15
C ARG A 130 3.86 -7.38 -29.51
N ARG A 131 3.36 -7.12 -30.72
CA ARG A 131 3.26 -5.82 -31.37
C ARG A 131 1.82 -5.28 -31.22
N ASP A 132 1.42 -4.85 -30.02
CA ASP A 132 0.14 -4.13 -29.73
C ASP A 132 0.20 -3.37 -28.37
N GLY A 133 1.32 -2.69 -28.11
CA GLY A 133 1.70 -2.18 -26.77
C GLY A 133 0.97 -0.92 -26.26
N ALA A 134 0.33 -0.12 -27.14
CA ALA A 134 -0.18 1.21 -26.76
C ALA A 134 -1.56 1.19 -26.07
N GLN A 135 -2.47 0.28 -26.44
CA GLN A 135 -3.79 0.17 -25.81
C GLN A 135 -3.71 -0.60 -24.48
N HIS A 136 -2.83 -1.59 -24.38
CA HIS A 136 -2.61 -2.39 -23.17
C HIS A 136 -1.92 -1.63 -22.03
N THR A 137 -1.10 -0.61 -22.34
CA THR A 137 -0.51 0.27 -21.34
C THR A 137 -1.57 1.21 -20.73
N GLY A 138 -2.42 1.85 -21.54
CA GLY A 138 -3.46 2.76 -21.06
C GLY A 138 -4.52 2.12 -20.15
N HIS A 139 -5.00 0.92 -20.48
CA HIS A 139 -5.97 0.19 -19.63
C HIS A 139 -5.37 -0.24 -18.29
N MET A 140 -4.08 -0.61 -18.25
CA MET A 140 -3.42 -1.02 -17.01
C MET A 140 -3.20 0.17 -16.07
N THR A 141 -2.84 1.33 -16.61
CA THR A 141 -2.68 2.56 -15.82
C THR A 141 -3.99 3.01 -15.18
N MET A 142 -5.12 2.86 -15.87
CA MET A 142 -6.46 3.08 -15.29
C MET A 142 -6.77 2.10 -14.16
N GLY A 143 -6.40 0.83 -14.31
CA GLY A 143 -6.53 -0.18 -13.26
C GLY A 143 -5.72 0.19 -12.00
N GLN A 144 -4.46 0.57 -12.19
CA GLN A 144 -3.59 1.01 -11.10
C GLN A 144 -4.14 2.24 -10.38
N LEU A 145 -4.63 3.25 -11.11
CA LEU A 145 -5.25 4.43 -10.51
C LEU A 145 -6.48 4.08 -9.68
N ASN A 146 -7.34 3.17 -10.16
CA ASN A 146 -8.48 2.71 -9.37
C ASN A 146 -8.05 1.96 -8.11
N THR A 147 -7.01 1.13 -8.17
CA THR A 147 -6.44 0.47 -6.99
C THR A 147 -5.94 1.51 -5.98
N PHE A 148 -5.21 2.53 -6.43
CA PHE A 148 -4.74 3.60 -5.55
C PHE A 148 -5.90 4.40 -4.94
N ILE A 149 -6.92 4.75 -5.72
CA ILE A 149 -8.14 5.40 -5.20
C ILE A 149 -8.80 4.52 -4.12
N SER A 150 -8.91 3.21 -4.35
CA SER A 150 -9.46 2.27 -3.39
C SER A 150 -8.64 2.22 -2.10
N ASN A 151 -7.32 2.09 -2.21
CA ASN A 151 -6.42 2.06 -1.05
C ASN A 151 -6.51 3.36 -0.24
N MET A 152 -6.48 4.51 -0.91
CA MET A 152 -6.63 5.82 -0.25
C MET A 152 -7.96 5.94 0.48
N LYS A 153 -9.06 5.39 -0.08
CA LYS A 153 -10.35 5.34 0.60
C LYS A 153 -10.33 4.42 1.82
N SER A 154 -9.67 3.26 1.74
CA SER A 154 -9.54 2.34 2.88
C SER A 154 -8.73 2.93 4.04
N PHE A 155 -7.86 3.89 3.77
CA PHE A 155 -7.16 4.70 4.78
C PHE A 155 -7.92 5.98 5.19
N ASP A 156 -9.20 6.08 4.85
CA ASP A 156 -10.07 7.20 5.22
C ASP A 156 -9.54 8.58 4.76
N LEU A 157 -8.78 8.63 3.66
CA LEU A 157 -8.24 9.89 3.14
C LEU A 157 -9.34 10.80 2.58
N SER A 158 -9.13 12.10 2.72
CA SER A 158 -10.12 13.09 2.30
C SER A 158 -10.36 13.02 0.78
N ARG A 159 -11.63 13.21 0.37
CA ARG A 159 -11.98 13.27 -1.06
C ARG A 159 -11.17 14.33 -1.82
N GLU A 160 -10.84 15.43 -1.16
CA GLU A 160 -10.02 16.49 -1.75
C GLU A 160 -8.61 15.98 -2.09
N MET A 161 -7.96 15.31 -1.13
CA MET A 161 -6.64 14.72 -1.33
C MET A 161 -6.65 13.66 -2.45
N ILE A 162 -7.65 12.78 -2.47
CA ILE A 162 -7.77 11.75 -3.50
C ILE A 162 -7.99 12.38 -4.88
N ARG A 163 -8.86 13.40 -4.99
CA ARG A 163 -9.06 14.12 -6.26
C ARG A 163 -7.79 14.81 -6.72
N GLU A 164 -7.03 15.40 -5.81
CA GLU A 164 -5.76 16.05 -6.13
C GLU A 164 -4.73 15.05 -6.65
N PHE A 165 -4.60 13.89 -5.99
CA PHE A 165 -3.80 12.78 -6.48
C PHE A 165 -4.22 12.39 -7.92
N VAL A 166 -5.50 12.12 -8.14
CA VAL A 166 -6.03 11.71 -9.47
C VAL A 166 -5.72 12.76 -10.53
N ARG A 167 -5.90 14.06 -10.24
CA ARG A 167 -5.61 15.13 -11.19
C ARG A 167 -4.13 15.13 -11.60
N LYS A 168 -3.21 15.07 -10.63
CA LYS A 168 -1.76 15.04 -10.88
C LYS A 168 -1.35 13.83 -11.70
N GLN A 169 -1.89 12.64 -11.40
CA GLN A 169 -1.53 11.45 -12.16
C GLN A 169 -2.11 11.44 -13.58
N CYS A 170 -3.36 11.90 -13.76
CA CYS A 170 -3.92 12.07 -15.10
C CYS A 170 -3.10 13.03 -15.96
N GLU A 171 -2.60 14.12 -15.39
CA GLU A 171 -1.73 15.08 -16.07
C GLU A 171 -0.36 14.46 -16.41
N PHE A 172 0.28 13.82 -15.43
CA PHE A 172 1.56 13.13 -15.60
C PHE A 172 1.52 12.06 -16.70
N LEU A 173 0.38 11.40 -16.86
CA LEU A 173 0.17 10.32 -17.84
C LEU A 173 -0.48 10.80 -19.14
N HIS A 174 -0.79 12.10 -19.26
CA HIS A 174 -1.51 12.67 -20.40
C HIS A 174 -2.85 11.94 -20.71
N LEU A 175 -3.59 11.55 -19.67
CA LEU A 175 -4.86 10.83 -19.86
C LEU A 175 -5.94 11.74 -20.46
N PRO A 176 -6.76 11.23 -21.40
CA PRO A 176 -7.88 11.96 -21.97
C PRO A 176 -8.89 12.44 -20.92
N SER A 177 -9.57 13.56 -21.22
CA SER A 177 -10.57 14.18 -20.34
C SER A 177 -11.67 13.21 -19.88
N ASP A 178 -12.11 12.30 -20.74
CA ASP A 178 -13.15 11.32 -20.40
C ASP A 178 -12.67 10.32 -19.34
N GLN A 179 -11.44 9.82 -19.47
CA GLN A 179 -10.84 8.91 -18.48
C GLN A 179 -10.63 9.61 -17.13
N ARG A 180 -10.15 10.86 -17.17
CA ARG A 180 -10.03 11.70 -15.97
C ARG A 180 -11.39 11.88 -15.28
N LYS A 181 -12.46 12.15 -16.05
CA LYS A 181 -13.81 12.30 -15.52
C LYS A 181 -14.30 11.01 -14.86
N MET A 182 -14.07 9.86 -15.47
CA MET A 182 -14.41 8.56 -14.89
C MET A 182 -13.69 8.31 -13.56
N LEU A 183 -12.40 8.60 -13.47
CA LEU A 183 -11.62 8.43 -12.23
C LEU A 183 -12.11 9.38 -11.13
N LEU A 184 -12.42 10.63 -11.45
CA LEU A 184 -12.96 11.58 -10.46
C LEU A 184 -14.35 11.13 -9.96
N GLN A 185 -15.20 10.59 -10.83
CA GLN A 185 -16.46 9.98 -10.41
C GLN A 185 -16.24 8.76 -9.50
N ALA A 186 -15.20 7.97 -9.75
CA ALA A 186 -14.84 6.85 -8.87
C ALA A 186 -14.48 7.32 -7.46
N VAL A 187 -13.87 8.51 -7.31
CA VAL A 187 -13.61 9.11 -5.99
C VAL A 187 -14.91 9.40 -5.23
N ASP A 188 -15.95 9.84 -5.94
CA ASP A 188 -17.21 10.29 -5.34
C ASP A 188 -18.17 9.15 -4.96
N LYS A 189 -18.00 7.97 -5.54
CA LYS A 189 -18.75 6.78 -5.13
C LYS A 189 -18.43 6.41 -3.68
N LYS A 190 -19.47 6.17 -2.87
CA LYS A 190 -19.29 5.58 -1.53
C LYS A 190 -18.62 4.20 -1.67
N PRO A 191 -17.69 3.82 -0.79
CA PRO A 191 -17.24 2.43 -0.73
C PRO A 191 -18.47 1.54 -0.47
N LEU A 192 -18.52 0.40 -1.19
CA LEU A 192 -19.55 -0.63 -1.01
C LEU A 192 -19.50 -1.21 0.41
#